data_AF-K9V2D3-F1
#
_entry.id   AF-K9V2D3-F1
#
_cell.length_a   1.000
_cell.length_b   1.000
_cell.length_c   1.000
_cell.angle_alpha   90.00
_cell.angle_beta   90.00
_cell.angle_gamma   90.00
#
_symmetry.space_group_name_H-M   'P 1'
#
loop_
_entity.id
_entity.type
_entity.pdbx_description
1 polymer ?
#
loop_
_entity_poly.entity_id
_entity_poly.type
_entity_poly.pdbx_seq_one_letter_code
_entity_poly.pdbx_strand_id
1 'polypeptide(L)'
;MQRGYFEIISKFFASIFSTGTLERVLSYYEIHHKSQVSDEKSVDPGKEIIDLGNLNSLDKSLDHTRVMRAIMGDNEVQKPNWSKIIDVAHELVVQRGMTIDDLIKLSLSNIVKGKKTDSGFHYLPELNISIQGVSANLAWRNALHLMESTKLPIEIYFEWRDKKDSMHPGKRGKVSWCPE
;
A
#
# COMPACT_ATOMS: atom_id res chain seq x y z
N MET A 1 -22.63 -16.02 22.38
CA MET A 1 -22.77 -14.61 21.96
C MET A 1 -21.79 -14.28 20.82
N GLN A 2 -21.97 -14.88 19.64
CA GLN A 2 -20.97 -14.77 18.56
C GLN A 2 -21.59 -14.71 17.14
N ARG A 3 -22.88 -14.42 17.03
CA ARG A 3 -23.58 -14.33 15.72
C ARG A 3 -23.80 -12.89 15.21
N GLY A 4 -23.58 -11.86 16.03
CA GLY A 4 -23.86 -10.47 15.65
C GLY A 4 -22.74 -9.75 14.87
N TYR A 5 -21.47 -10.09 15.13
CA TYR A 5 -20.34 -9.38 14.50
C TYR A 5 -20.14 -9.74 13.02
N PHE A 6 -20.48 -10.96 12.62
CA PHE A 6 -20.33 -11.42 11.24
C PHE A 6 -21.37 -10.79 10.30
N GLU A 7 -22.58 -10.50 10.78
CA GLU A 7 -23.62 -9.83 9.97
C GLU A 7 -23.33 -8.36 9.73
N ILE A 8 -22.74 -7.64 10.69
CA ILE A 8 -22.44 -6.20 10.53
C ILE A 8 -21.31 -6.01 9.53
N ILE A 9 -20.27 -6.86 9.60
CA ILE A 9 -19.19 -6.89 8.60
C ILE A 9 -19.79 -7.27 7.24
N SER A 10 -20.56 -8.36 7.14
CA SER A 10 -21.17 -8.77 5.87
C SER A 10 -22.07 -7.71 5.23
N LYS A 11 -22.87 -6.96 6.00
CA LYS A 11 -23.76 -5.90 5.48
C LYS A 11 -23.00 -4.62 5.10
N PHE A 12 -21.90 -4.29 5.77
CA PHE A 12 -21.03 -3.18 5.35
C PHE A 12 -20.25 -3.53 4.07
N PHE A 13 -19.87 -4.80 3.88
CA PHE A 13 -19.16 -5.29 2.69
C PHE A 13 -20.08 -5.58 1.50
N ALA A 14 -21.34 -5.98 1.71
CA ALA A 14 -22.32 -6.23 0.64
C ALA A 14 -22.76 -4.94 -0.09
N SER A 15 -22.68 -3.78 0.57
CA SER A 15 -23.01 -2.49 -0.06
C SER A 15 -21.93 -2.00 -1.05
N ILE A 16 -20.75 -2.62 -1.08
CA ILE A 16 -19.62 -2.22 -1.94
C ILE A 16 -19.59 -3.02 -3.25
N PHE A 17 -20.39 -4.09 -3.35
CA PHE A 17 -20.45 -4.98 -4.51
C PHE A 17 -21.88 -5.11 -5.03
N SER A 18 -22.40 -4.03 -5.61
CA SER A 18 -23.55 -4.11 -6.52
C SER A 18 -23.07 -3.92 -7.96
N THR A 19 -23.34 -4.97 -8.74
CA THR A 19 -23.34 -5.10 -10.21
C THR A 19 -23.31 -3.82 -11.03
N GLY A 20 -22.34 -3.72 -11.96
CA GLY A 20 -22.38 -2.71 -13.03
C GLY A 20 -21.02 -2.36 -13.62
N THR A 21 -20.29 -3.33 -14.16
CA THR A 21 -18.95 -3.14 -14.74
C THR A 21 -18.91 -2.16 -15.93
N LEU A 22 -20.05 -1.81 -16.54
CA LEU A 22 -20.11 -0.79 -17.60
C LEU A 22 -20.48 0.61 -17.08
N GLU A 23 -21.43 0.73 -16.14
CA GLU A 23 -21.81 2.04 -15.61
C GLU A 23 -20.70 2.67 -14.74
N ARG A 24 -19.87 1.86 -14.07
CA ARG A 24 -18.78 2.36 -13.24
C ARG A 24 -17.69 3.06 -14.07
N VAL A 25 -17.42 2.55 -15.27
CA VAL A 25 -16.47 3.16 -16.23
C VAL A 25 -17.04 4.46 -16.82
N LEU A 26 -18.35 4.52 -17.08
CA LEU A 26 -19.00 5.76 -17.52
C LEU A 26 -19.07 6.81 -16.41
N SER A 27 -19.36 6.42 -15.17
CA SER A 27 -19.31 7.34 -14.03
C SER A 27 -17.90 7.90 -13.80
N TYR A 28 -16.86 7.09 -14.02
CA TYR A 28 -15.47 7.54 -13.99
C TYR A 28 -15.23 8.65 -15.02
N TYR A 29 -15.72 8.49 -16.26
CA TYR A 29 -15.59 9.54 -17.27
C TYR A 29 -16.44 10.79 -16.99
N GLU A 30 -17.69 10.66 -16.51
CA GLU A 30 -18.54 11.82 -16.22
C GLU A 30 -18.07 12.62 -15.00
N ILE A 31 -17.58 11.95 -13.94
CA ILE A 31 -17.04 12.60 -12.73
C ILE A 31 -15.75 13.36 -13.06
N HIS A 32 -14.89 12.79 -13.92
CA HIS A 32 -13.62 13.41 -14.30
C HIS A 32 -13.71 14.42 -15.46
N HIS A 33 -14.79 14.42 -16.25
CA HIS A 33 -14.99 15.43 -17.31
C HIS A 33 -15.78 16.67 -16.85
N LYS A 34 -16.57 16.58 -15.76
CA LYS A 34 -17.25 17.75 -15.17
C LYS A 34 -16.47 18.48 -14.06
N SER A 35 -15.40 17.88 -13.53
CA SER A 35 -14.52 18.52 -12.53
C SER A 35 -13.27 19.17 -13.13
N GLN A 36 -13.15 19.22 -14.47
CA GLN A 36 -12.10 19.93 -15.21
C GLN A 36 -12.28 21.46 -15.24
N VAL A 37 -12.97 22.05 -14.26
CA VAL A 37 -13.02 23.50 -14.06
C VAL A 37 -13.02 23.83 -12.57
N SER A 38 -11.91 23.57 -11.89
CA SER A 38 -11.34 24.44 -10.83
C SER A 38 -10.23 23.71 -10.08
N ASP A 39 -9.10 24.38 -9.92
CA ASP A 39 -7.90 24.04 -9.15
C ASP A 39 -6.87 23.10 -9.81
N GLU A 40 -6.32 23.61 -10.90
CA GLU A 40 -4.93 23.37 -11.29
C GLU A 40 -3.97 23.71 -10.13
N LYS A 41 -3.39 22.67 -9.52
CA LYS A 41 -2.01 22.73 -9.01
C LYS A 41 -1.18 21.66 -9.69
N SER A 42 -0.77 22.01 -10.91
CA SER A 42 0.44 21.61 -11.64
C SER A 42 1.05 20.25 -11.27
N VAL A 43 0.62 19.20 -11.96
CA VAL A 43 1.51 18.08 -12.27
C VAL A 43 2.51 18.61 -13.31
N ASP A 44 3.74 18.89 -12.86
CA ASP A 44 4.85 19.28 -13.73
C ASP A 44 5.17 18.11 -14.71
N PRO A 45 4.92 18.26 -16.03
CA PRO A 45 5.07 17.19 -17.01
C PRO A 45 6.54 16.92 -17.41
N GLY A 46 7.52 17.60 -16.80
CA GLY A 46 8.94 17.50 -17.17
C GLY A 46 9.81 16.51 -16.36
N LYS A 47 9.28 15.80 -15.37
CA LYS A 47 10.11 14.90 -14.51
C LYS A 47 9.98 13.43 -14.92
N GLU A 48 11.05 12.92 -15.53
CA GLU A 48 11.23 11.50 -15.86
C GLU A 48 11.01 10.61 -14.63
N ILE A 49 10.14 9.59 -14.75
CA ILE A 49 9.90 8.59 -13.72
C ILE A 49 10.91 7.46 -13.93
N ILE A 50 11.76 7.22 -12.93
CA ILE A 50 12.69 6.10 -12.97
C ILE A 50 11.94 4.83 -12.58
N ASP A 51 11.65 3.95 -13.55
CA ASP A 51 11.12 2.62 -13.25
C ASP A 51 12.24 1.73 -12.71
N LEU A 52 12.08 1.29 -11.45
CA LEU A 52 13.00 0.39 -10.79
C LEU A 52 12.55 -1.08 -10.88
N GLY A 53 11.39 -1.37 -11.49
CA GLY A 53 10.85 -2.71 -11.67
C GLY A 53 10.70 -3.48 -10.35
N ASN A 54 11.04 -4.77 -10.38
CA ASN A 54 11.18 -5.60 -9.19
C ASN A 54 12.54 -5.29 -8.52
N LEU A 55 12.51 -4.35 -7.58
CA LEU A 55 13.70 -3.87 -6.88
C LEU A 55 14.22 -4.93 -5.89
N ASN A 56 14.96 -5.92 -6.41
CA ASN A 56 15.79 -6.85 -5.64
C ASN A 56 17.30 -6.57 -5.77
N SER A 57 17.70 -5.59 -6.61
CA SER A 57 19.11 -5.21 -6.80
C SER A 57 19.59 -4.22 -5.73
N LEU A 58 20.73 -4.52 -5.11
CA LEU A 58 21.38 -3.80 -4.00
C LEU A 58 21.72 -2.31 -4.26
N ASP A 59 21.63 -1.85 -5.52
CA ASP A 59 22.22 -0.56 -5.95
C ASP A 59 21.25 0.64 -5.93
N LYS A 60 20.00 0.45 -5.52
CA LYS A 60 18.94 1.47 -5.58
C LYS A 60 18.24 1.62 -4.24
N SER A 61 18.71 2.56 -3.40
CA SER A 61 18.13 2.81 -2.09
C SER A 61 16.86 3.67 -2.14
N LEU A 62 15.84 3.25 -1.38
CA LEU A 62 14.60 3.99 -1.10
C LEU A 62 14.73 4.94 0.11
N ASP A 63 15.94 5.17 0.63
CA ASP A 63 16.13 6.10 1.75
C ASP A 63 15.80 7.54 1.35
N HIS A 64 15.32 8.30 2.34
CA HIS A 64 14.86 9.68 2.16
C HIS A 64 13.77 9.87 1.09
N THR A 65 12.99 8.83 0.80
CA THR A 65 11.86 8.93 -0.13
C THR A 65 10.56 9.33 0.57
N ARG A 66 9.61 9.84 -0.22
CA ARG A 66 8.21 10.02 0.16
C ARG A 66 7.35 9.30 -0.86
N VAL A 67 6.41 8.49 -0.38
CA VAL A 67 5.43 7.83 -1.24
C VAL A 67 4.41 8.88 -1.71
N MET A 68 4.15 8.88 -3.01
CA MET A 68 3.19 9.76 -3.66
C MET A 68 1.87 9.03 -3.90
N ARG A 69 1.97 7.79 -4.37
CA ARG A 69 0.85 6.94 -4.77
C ARG A 69 1.20 5.47 -4.55
N ALA A 70 0.24 4.66 -4.13
CA ALA A 70 0.42 3.22 -4.03
C ALA A 70 -0.88 2.49 -4.40
N ILE A 71 -0.76 1.43 -5.19
CA ILE A 71 -1.84 0.54 -5.62
C ILE A 71 -1.45 -0.87 -5.19
N MET A 72 -2.37 -1.56 -4.50
CA MET A 72 -2.15 -2.91 -3.97
C MET A 72 -3.38 -3.76 -4.28
N GLY A 73 -3.19 -4.81 -5.08
CA GLY A 73 -4.30 -5.52 -5.72
C GLY A 73 -5.09 -4.56 -6.61
N ASP A 74 -6.40 -4.49 -6.39
CA ASP A 74 -7.31 -3.61 -7.14
C ASP A 74 -7.55 -2.25 -6.44
N ASN A 75 -6.88 -1.98 -5.32
CA ASN A 75 -7.17 -0.83 -4.46
C ASN A 75 -6.02 0.17 -4.39
N GLU A 76 -6.36 1.46 -4.46
CA GLU A 76 -5.42 2.55 -4.20
C GLU A 76 -5.37 2.88 -2.71
N VAL A 77 -4.15 2.95 -2.16
CA VAL A 77 -3.89 3.24 -0.75
C VAL A 77 -4.07 4.73 -0.49
N GLN A 78 -5.02 5.08 0.36
CA GLN A 78 -5.29 6.46 0.74
C GLN A 78 -4.16 7.03 1.63
N LYS A 79 -3.68 8.23 1.29
CA LYS A 79 -2.58 8.93 1.98
C LYS A 79 -1.37 8.01 2.23
N PRO A 80 -0.79 7.46 1.16
CA PRO A 80 0.18 6.38 1.28
C PRO A 80 1.49 6.87 1.89
N ASN A 81 2.09 6.02 2.71
CA ASN A 81 3.45 6.13 3.20
C ASN A 81 3.99 4.71 3.42
N TRP A 82 5.30 4.57 3.63
CA TRP A 82 5.93 3.25 3.76
C TRP A 82 5.32 2.39 4.87
N SER A 83 5.02 2.95 6.04
CA SER A 83 4.36 2.21 7.12
C SER A 83 2.95 1.78 6.72
N LYS A 84 2.16 2.68 6.11
CA LYS A 84 0.79 2.37 5.70
C LYS A 84 0.73 1.30 4.60
N ILE A 85 1.71 1.27 3.70
CA ILE A 85 1.85 0.21 2.68
C ILE A 85 2.03 -1.15 3.35
N ILE A 86 2.86 -1.23 4.39
CA ILE A 86 3.04 -2.46 5.16
C ILE A 86 1.72 -2.87 5.82
N ASP A 87 1.03 -1.95 6.49
CA ASP A 87 -0.25 -2.23 7.14
C ASP A 87 -1.27 -2.83 6.16
N VAL A 88 -1.41 -2.20 4.98
CA VAL A 88 -2.32 -2.67 3.93
C VAL A 88 -1.89 -4.03 3.39
N ALA A 89 -0.59 -4.30 3.23
CA ALA A 89 -0.10 -5.61 2.84
C ALA A 89 -0.50 -6.69 3.86
N HIS A 90 -0.36 -6.41 5.16
CA HIS A 90 -0.75 -7.34 6.23
C HIS A 90 -2.26 -7.58 6.23
N GLU A 91 -3.06 -6.53 6.06
CA GLU A 91 -4.52 -6.64 5.94
C GLU A 91 -4.92 -7.51 4.74
N LEU A 92 -4.34 -7.26 3.55
CA LEU A 92 -4.66 -7.98 2.32
C LEU A 92 -4.34 -9.48 2.41
N VAL A 93 -3.20 -9.85 2.98
CA VAL A 93 -2.84 -11.28 3.07
C VAL A 93 -3.74 -12.04 4.05
N VAL A 94 -4.15 -11.42 5.15
CA VAL A 94 -5.11 -12.02 6.09
C VAL A 94 -6.49 -12.11 5.44
N GLN A 95 -6.92 -11.09 4.69
CA GLN A 95 -8.16 -11.13 3.91
C GLN A 95 -8.17 -12.25 2.86
N ARG A 96 -6.99 -12.62 2.33
CA ARG A 96 -6.81 -13.76 1.42
C ARG A 96 -6.74 -15.11 2.13
N GLY A 97 -6.93 -15.16 3.44
CA GLY A 97 -7.03 -16.38 4.23
C GLY A 97 -5.76 -16.76 4.99
N MET A 98 -4.72 -15.91 4.98
CA MET A 98 -3.52 -16.14 5.80
C MET A 98 -3.85 -16.01 7.27
N THR A 99 -3.42 -16.99 8.09
CA THR A 99 -3.59 -16.90 9.54
C THR A 99 -2.63 -15.87 10.14
N ILE A 100 -2.97 -15.29 11.29
CA ILE A 100 -2.08 -14.36 12.00
C ILE A 100 -0.76 -15.05 12.39
N ASP A 101 -0.79 -16.34 12.73
CA ASP A 101 0.42 -17.09 13.08
C ASP A 101 1.35 -17.31 11.89
N ASP A 102 0.80 -17.51 10.69
CA ASP A 102 1.60 -17.63 9.47
C ASP A 102 2.12 -16.26 9.02
N LEU A 103 1.32 -15.20 9.17
CA LEU A 103 1.74 -13.82 8.91
C LEU A 103 2.94 -13.42 9.77
N ILE A 104 2.93 -13.76 11.08
CA ILE A 104 4.05 -13.48 11.98
C ILE A 104 5.34 -14.17 11.52
N LYS A 105 5.23 -15.39 10.97
CA LYS A 105 6.39 -16.14 10.46
C LYS A 105 6.89 -15.62 9.12
N LEU A 106 5.97 -15.16 8.26
CA LEU A 106 6.28 -14.73 6.90
C LEU A 106 6.76 -13.28 6.82
N SER A 107 6.23 -12.40 7.67
CA SER A 107 6.56 -10.98 7.66
C SER A 107 8.04 -10.74 8.00
N LEU A 108 8.66 -9.84 7.25
CA LEU A 108 10.02 -9.36 7.52
C LEU A 108 10.06 -8.28 8.63
N SER A 109 8.89 -7.70 8.97
CA SER A 109 8.72 -6.80 10.10
C SER A 109 8.41 -7.60 11.37
N ASN A 110 8.92 -7.14 12.51
CA ASN A 110 8.57 -7.73 13.80
C ASN A 110 7.09 -7.45 14.14
N ILE A 111 6.36 -8.50 14.50
CA ILE A 111 4.94 -8.46 14.82
C ILE A 111 4.72 -9.08 16.19
N VAL A 112 3.88 -8.44 17.00
CA VAL A 112 3.37 -9.02 18.24
C VAL A 112 1.84 -9.07 18.22
N LYS A 113 1.27 -10.12 18.81
CA LYS A 113 -0.19 -10.20 19.00
C LYS A 113 -0.63 -9.18 20.06
N GLY A 114 -1.81 -8.60 19.87
CA GLY A 114 -2.37 -7.60 20.77
C GLY A 114 -1.78 -6.20 20.59
N LYS A 115 -2.13 -5.31 21.53
CA LYS A 115 -1.76 -3.90 21.50
C LYS A 115 -0.43 -3.64 22.20
N LYS A 116 0.51 -3.07 21.46
CA LYS A 116 1.81 -2.57 21.90
C LYS A 116 2.11 -1.27 21.15
N THR A 117 2.53 -0.24 21.87
CA THR A 117 2.79 1.10 21.31
C THR A 117 4.13 1.69 21.74
N ASP A 118 5.00 0.87 22.36
CA ASP A 118 6.35 1.23 22.75
C ASP A 118 7.38 0.71 21.71
N SER A 119 8.65 1.10 21.83
CA SER A 119 9.76 0.52 21.07
C SER A 119 9.61 0.59 19.54
N GLY A 120 8.92 1.61 19.04
CA GLY A 120 8.65 1.78 17.61
C GLY A 120 7.55 0.89 17.06
N PHE A 121 6.75 0.25 17.92
CA PHE A 121 5.54 -0.47 17.51
C PHE A 121 4.36 0.48 17.34
N HIS A 122 3.53 0.22 16.33
CA HIS A 122 2.18 0.76 16.22
C HIS A 122 1.16 -0.36 16.19
N TYR A 123 -0.02 -0.10 16.75
CA TYR A 123 -1.10 -1.08 16.82
C TYR A 123 -1.97 -1.01 15.57
N LEU A 124 -2.27 -2.17 15.00
CA LEU A 124 -3.18 -2.36 13.88
C LEU A 124 -4.47 -3.05 14.38
N PRO A 125 -5.54 -2.29 14.66
CA PRO A 125 -6.74 -2.80 15.33
C PRO A 125 -7.45 -3.90 14.54
N GLU A 126 -7.52 -3.76 13.22
CA GLU A 126 -8.24 -4.69 12.32
C GLU A 126 -7.74 -6.13 12.44
N LEU A 127 -6.45 -6.31 12.72
CA LEU A 127 -5.82 -7.63 12.86
C LEU A 127 -5.51 -7.99 14.32
N ASN A 128 -5.74 -7.06 15.26
CA ASN A 128 -5.33 -7.17 16.66
C ASN A 128 -3.85 -7.57 16.82
N ILE A 129 -2.97 -6.92 16.06
CA ILE A 129 -1.51 -7.07 16.13
C ILE A 129 -0.84 -5.71 16.25
N SER A 130 0.41 -5.68 16.69
CA SER A 130 1.26 -4.50 16.60
C SER A 130 2.48 -4.80 15.75
N ILE A 131 2.82 -3.86 14.87
CA ILE A 131 3.88 -3.99 13.88
C ILE A 131 4.98 -2.99 14.23
N GLN A 132 6.24 -3.42 14.20
CA GLN A 132 7.36 -2.51 14.40
C GLN A 132 7.64 -1.71 13.12
N GLY A 133 7.81 -0.39 13.25
CA GLY A 133 8.21 0.47 12.15
C GLY A 133 9.57 0.06 11.57
N VAL A 134 9.70 0.17 10.24
CA VAL A 134 10.90 -0.24 9.50
C VAL A 134 11.32 0.84 8.49
N SER A 135 12.54 0.71 7.93
CA SER A 135 13.03 1.58 6.86
C SER A 135 12.22 1.42 5.58
N ALA A 136 12.28 2.42 4.69
CA ALA A 136 11.60 2.38 3.38
C ALA A 136 12.01 1.15 2.54
N ASN A 137 13.31 0.81 2.56
CA ASN A 137 13.83 -0.37 1.87
C ASN A 137 13.23 -1.68 2.42
N LEU A 138 13.18 -1.83 3.75
CA LEU A 138 12.59 -3.03 4.36
C LEU A 138 11.06 -3.04 4.21
N ALA A 139 10.41 -1.87 4.21
CA ALA A 139 8.98 -1.73 3.96
C ALA A 139 8.59 -2.26 2.58
N TRP A 140 9.31 -1.82 1.54
CA TRP A 140 9.12 -2.31 0.17
C TRP A 140 9.32 -3.83 0.10
N ARG A 141 10.45 -4.34 0.61
CA ARG A 141 10.74 -5.77 0.59
C ARG A 141 9.68 -6.60 1.31
N ASN A 142 9.23 -6.14 2.48
CA ASN A 142 8.19 -6.85 3.23
C ASN A 142 6.86 -6.84 2.48
N ALA A 143 6.45 -5.67 1.98
CA ALA A 143 5.22 -5.56 1.20
C ALA A 143 5.26 -6.43 -0.06
N LEU A 144 6.35 -6.39 -0.84
CA LEU A 144 6.54 -7.24 -2.01
C LEU A 144 6.45 -8.73 -1.64
N HIS A 145 7.15 -9.17 -0.59
CA HIS A 145 7.15 -10.56 -0.16
C HIS A 145 5.75 -11.06 0.23
N LEU A 146 4.98 -10.24 0.95
CA LEU A 146 3.60 -10.54 1.33
C LEU A 146 2.67 -10.59 0.11
N MET A 147 2.82 -9.65 -0.82
CA MET A 147 2.00 -9.58 -2.03
C MET A 147 2.30 -10.74 -3.00
N GLU A 148 3.56 -11.15 -3.11
CA GLU A 148 3.99 -12.34 -3.86
C GLU A 148 3.34 -13.63 -3.33
N SER A 149 3.20 -13.75 -2.00
CA SER A 149 2.56 -14.91 -1.37
C SER A 149 1.07 -15.05 -1.70
N THR A 150 0.42 -13.95 -2.08
CA THR A 150 -1.02 -13.91 -2.39
C THR A 150 -1.32 -13.65 -3.86
N LYS A 151 -0.28 -13.54 -4.70
CA LYS A 151 -0.40 -13.24 -6.13
C LYS A 151 -1.22 -11.98 -6.41
N LEU A 152 -1.02 -10.95 -5.58
CA LEU A 152 -1.64 -9.64 -5.77
C LEU A 152 -0.63 -8.66 -6.33
N PRO A 153 -0.95 -7.91 -7.40
CA PRO A 153 -0.04 -6.91 -7.94
C PRO A 153 0.20 -5.78 -6.92
N ILE A 154 1.37 -5.16 -6.98
CA ILE A 154 1.73 -3.99 -6.19
C ILE A 154 2.45 -2.97 -7.07
N GLU A 155 2.07 -1.70 -6.92
CA GLU A 155 2.66 -0.59 -7.65
C GLU A 155 2.80 0.62 -6.72
N ILE A 156 4.01 1.18 -6.59
CA ILE A 156 4.29 2.31 -5.70
C ILE A 156 5.09 3.37 -6.45
N TYR A 157 4.58 4.59 -6.43
CA TYR A 157 5.27 5.78 -6.91
C TYR A 157 5.78 6.58 -5.72
N PHE A 158 7.03 7.02 -5.82
CA PHE A 158 7.68 7.80 -4.79
C PHE A 158 8.56 8.89 -5.39
N GLU A 159 8.94 9.84 -4.55
CA GLU A 159 9.93 10.86 -4.85
C GLU A 159 11.06 10.78 -3.82
N TRP A 160 12.31 10.96 -4.27
CA TRP A 160 13.40 11.22 -3.35
C TRP A 160 13.30 12.67 -2.89
N ARG A 161 13.30 12.88 -1.57
CA ARG A 161 13.22 14.22 -0.99
C ARG A 161 14.41 15.05 -1.47
N ASP A 162 14.19 16.34 -1.66
CA ASP A 162 15.24 17.29 -2.02
C ASP A 162 16.14 17.58 -0.80
N LYS A 163 16.99 16.60 -0.49
CA LYS A 163 18.02 16.65 0.55
C LYS A 163 19.34 16.24 -0.08
N LYS A 164 20.42 16.86 0.39
CA LYS A 164 21.80 16.64 -0.07
C LYS A 164 22.25 15.17 0.02
N ASP A 165 21.65 14.38 0.92
CA ASP A 165 21.97 12.97 1.17
C ASP A 165 21.03 11.98 0.46
N SER A 166 20.12 12.44 -0.40
CA SER A 166 19.27 11.54 -1.18
C SER A 166 20.00 11.06 -2.44
N MET A 167 19.80 9.79 -2.81
CA MET A 167 20.43 9.19 -4.00
C MET A 167 20.10 9.95 -5.29
N HIS A 168 18.87 10.46 -5.41
CA HIS A 168 18.37 11.15 -6.60
C HIS A 168 17.47 12.35 -6.23
N PRO A 169 18.01 13.45 -5.66
CA PRO A 169 17.21 14.53 -5.11
C PRO A 169 16.16 15.07 -6.09
N GLY A 170 14.90 15.11 -5.66
CA GLY A 170 13.78 15.68 -6.44
C GLY A 170 13.36 14.85 -7.65
N LYS A 171 13.96 13.68 -7.89
CA LYS A 171 13.51 12.72 -8.90
C LYS A 171 12.37 11.86 -8.38
N ARG A 172 11.59 11.33 -9.32
CA ARG A 172 10.50 10.39 -9.05
C ARG A 172 10.90 9.00 -9.49
N GLY A 173 10.45 8.00 -8.73
CA GLY A 173 10.67 6.60 -9.01
C GLY A 173 9.38 5.80 -8.91
N LYS A 174 9.39 4.63 -9.55
CA LYS A 174 8.34 3.63 -9.47
C LYS A 174 8.97 2.29 -9.11
N VAL A 175 8.32 1.54 -8.22
CA VAL A 175 8.56 0.11 -8.01
C VAL A 175 7.25 -0.63 -8.24
N SER A 176 7.30 -1.76 -8.92
CA SER A 176 6.10 -2.54 -9.19
C SER A 176 6.39 -4.03 -9.38
N TRP A 177 5.40 -4.83 -9.05
CA TRP A 177 5.37 -6.27 -9.30
C TRP A 177 3.97 -6.70 -9.70
N CYS A 178 3.88 -7.59 -10.67
CA CYS A 178 2.65 -8.24 -11.10
C CYS A 178 2.92 -9.74 -11.20
N PRO A 179 1.99 -10.61 -10.74
CA PRO A 179 2.09 -12.04 -11.01
C PRO A 179 2.06 -12.29 -12.53
N GLU A 180 2.86 -13.26 -12.98
CA GLU A 180 2.79 -13.82 -14.35
C GLU A 180 1.56 -14.70 -14.55
#